data_AF-A0A919BUB0-F1
#
_entry.id   AF-A0A919BUB0-F1
#
_cell.length_a   1.000
_cell.length_b   1.000
_cell.length_c   1.000
_cell.angle_alpha   90.00
_cell.angle_beta   90.00
_cell.angle_gamma   90.00
#
_symmetry.space_group_name_H-M   'P 1'
#
loop_
_entity.id
_entity.type
_entity.pdbx_description
1 polymer ?
#
loop_
_entity_poly.entity_id
_entity_poly.type
_entity_poly.pdbx_seq_one_letter_code
_entity_poly.pdbx_strand_id
1 'polypeptide(L)'
;MTGKLVRSAAGLAAVLLSLTACSAGGQDSARPGPSATADHPVFGQKTGRQVFLALRETQKAGTARFTQKLTFAGKKGDLVRTMTGSLDFAADRGSVAVTWDLPAKTSAKVRTAVLGFTPSREDGETSGTYLVDRDRTRYRAASSPYWIDYAPEDTEGVAKSFVGEDPLEFLRGSEAPVGGTLLEAVGAGTATSYREGKAGGRVYRAGLPDTTLELLFPPDLGPHLVTAGASAAQRPPVPLAVEVDGQGRLTRAGITVKDAFREDGDLTAFTTLTMDLTLTGYGSPVPSPAPGDRVLKAADVVRDIAEVREGGCVDFTTGQRNSRQVVTVSCGASHDARITGQHRVAPGADPEETTARSQAVCGRGIWAWWTPPEEGTGTEVLTTCYEVS
;
A
#
# COMPACT_ATOMS: atom_id res chain seq x y z
N MET A 1 87.50 -31.02 -34.46
CA MET A 1 86.03 -31.04 -34.64
C MET A 1 85.43 -30.06 -33.64
N THR A 2 84.77 -29.02 -34.17
CA THR A 2 83.70 -28.17 -33.59
C THR A 2 83.61 -28.10 -32.07
N GLY A 3 83.73 -26.97 -31.37
CA GLY A 3 83.66 -25.54 -31.71
C GLY A 3 83.15 -24.85 -30.44
N LYS A 4 83.94 -23.95 -29.84
CA LYS A 4 83.67 -22.51 -29.64
C LYS A 4 82.45 -22.20 -28.74
N LEU A 5 82.41 -21.22 -27.83
CA LEU A 5 83.25 -20.11 -27.34
C LEU A 5 82.37 -19.49 -26.20
N VAL A 6 82.89 -19.15 -24.99
CA VAL A 6 83.34 -17.78 -24.58
C VAL A 6 82.18 -16.77 -24.52
N ARG A 7 81.98 -15.88 -23.53
CA ARG A 7 82.66 -15.34 -22.33
C ARG A 7 81.54 -14.56 -21.57
N SER A 8 81.48 -14.52 -20.24
CA SER A 8 82.17 -13.55 -19.35
C SER A 8 81.95 -12.07 -19.79
N ALA A 9 81.65 -11.08 -18.96
CA ALA A 9 81.49 -10.93 -17.52
C ALA A 9 81.06 -9.48 -17.24
N ALA A 10 80.59 -9.23 -16.01
CA ALA A 10 80.78 -8.02 -15.17
C ALA A 10 80.38 -6.64 -15.73
N GLY A 11 79.78 -5.71 -14.99
CA GLY A 11 79.59 -5.55 -13.55
C GLY A 11 79.67 -4.05 -13.18
N LEU A 12 79.06 -3.71 -12.04
CA LEU A 12 79.25 -2.51 -11.19
C LEU A 12 78.53 -1.16 -11.51
N ALA A 13 77.45 -0.95 -10.75
CA ALA A 13 77.14 0.14 -9.79
C ALA A 13 77.62 1.61 -10.01
N ALA A 14 76.68 2.56 -9.88
CA ALA A 14 76.70 3.79 -9.03
C ALA A 14 75.53 4.74 -9.45
N VAL A 15 74.56 5.08 -8.58
CA VAL A 15 74.44 6.24 -7.66
C VAL A 15 74.08 7.60 -8.32
N LEU A 16 72.88 8.10 -7.94
CA LEU A 16 72.36 9.49 -7.78
C LEU A 16 72.51 10.54 -8.90
N LEU A 17 71.40 11.21 -9.23
CA LEU A 17 71.23 12.69 -9.14
C LEU A 17 69.79 13.13 -9.47
N SER A 18 69.32 14.12 -8.71
CA SER A 18 68.03 14.79 -8.86
C SER A 18 68.14 16.06 -9.72
N LEU A 19 66.99 16.46 -10.28
CA LEU A 19 66.55 17.81 -10.69
C LEU A 19 66.76 18.33 -12.14
N THR A 20 65.60 18.75 -12.67
CA THR A 20 65.30 19.87 -13.59
C THR A 20 65.64 19.75 -15.08
N ALA A 21 64.60 19.53 -15.89
CA ALA A 21 64.42 20.20 -17.17
C ALA A 21 62.93 20.39 -17.47
N CYS A 22 62.48 21.65 -17.51
CA CYS A 22 61.24 22.08 -18.13
C CYS A 22 61.37 21.95 -19.66
N SER A 23 60.44 21.25 -20.31
CA SER A 23 60.04 21.41 -21.73
C SER A 23 58.79 20.55 -21.90
N ALA A 24 57.59 21.17 -21.88
CA ALA A 24 56.91 21.72 -23.06
C ALA A 24 56.19 20.64 -23.89
N GLY A 25 54.87 20.74 -23.94
CA GLY A 25 54.05 20.30 -25.06
C GLY A 25 53.59 18.85 -25.04
N GLY A 26 52.35 18.63 -24.61
CA GLY A 26 51.67 17.34 -24.79
C GLY A 26 50.78 17.00 -23.60
N GLN A 27 49.77 17.82 -23.31
CA GLN A 27 48.59 17.30 -22.65
C GLN A 27 47.90 16.38 -23.65
N ASP A 28 48.38 15.15 -23.76
CA ASP A 28 47.49 14.02 -23.97
C ASP A 28 46.52 14.08 -22.80
N SER A 29 45.37 14.71 -23.04
CA SER A 29 44.19 14.57 -22.20
C SER A 29 43.86 13.08 -22.22
N ALA A 30 44.47 12.34 -21.28
CA ALA A 30 44.08 10.99 -20.96
C ALA A 30 42.57 11.03 -20.80
N ARG A 31 41.90 10.33 -21.72
CA ARG A 31 40.45 10.15 -21.74
C ARG A 31 40.04 9.90 -20.28
N PRO A 32 39.11 10.68 -19.69
CA PRO A 32 38.66 10.42 -18.34
C PRO A 32 38.34 8.94 -18.26
N GLY A 33 39.01 8.22 -17.36
CA GLY A 33 38.69 6.81 -17.13
C GLY A 33 37.19 6.68 -16.91
N PRO A 34 36.54 5.58 -17.31
CA PRO A 34 35.11 5.41 -17.12
C PRO A 34 34.79 5.74 -15.66
N SER A 35 33.93 6.74 -15.45
CA SER A 35 33.46 7.10 -14.12
C SER A 35 33.00 5.82 -13.43
N ALA A 36 33.31 5.62 -12.15
CA ALA A 36 32.85 4.44 -11.39
C ALA A 36 31.31 4.26 -11.45
N THR A 37 30.58 5.31 -11.83
CA THR A 37 29.13 5.29 -12.08
C THR A 37 28.73 4.73 -13.45
N ALA A 38 29.62 4.68 -14.44
CA ALA A 38 29.30 4.28 -15.81
C ALA A 38 28.86 2.81 -15.92
N ASP A 39 29.45 1.95 -15.08
CA ASP A 39 29.13 0.51 -15.04
C ASP A 39 28.07 0.17 -13.99
N HIS A 40 27.60 1.14 -13.20
CA HIS A 40 26.62 0.89 -12.16
C HIS A 40 25.24 0.54 -12.76
N PRO A 41 24.54 -0.53 -12.30
CA PRO A 41 23.30 -1.03 -12.91
C PRO A 41 22.19 0.01 -13.00
N VAL A 42 22.12 0.91 -12.01
CA VAL A 42 21.25 2.10 -12.02
C VAL A 42 21.96 3.33 -12.57
N PHE A 43 23.03 3.81 -11.93
CA PHE A 43 23.60 5.14 -12.18
C PHE A 43 24.30 5.34 -13.52
N GLY A 44 24.70 4.25 -14.17
CA GLY A 44 25.28 4.26 -15.51
C GLY A 44 24.24 4.36 -16.62
N GLN A 45 22.96 4.20 -16.28
CA GLN A 45 21.85 4.19 -17.24
C GLN A 45 21.31 5.60 -17.49
N LYS A 46 20.51 5.77 -18.55
CA LYS A 46 19.84 7.04 -18.86
C LYS A 46 18.97 7.48 -17.68
N THR A 47 19.05 8.76 -17.30
CA THR A 47 18.33 9.32 -16.13
C THR A 47 16.87 8.91 -16.06
N GLY A 48 16.12 9.01 -17.16
CA GLY A 48 14.70 8.66 -17.20
C GLY A 48 14.38 7.19 -16.86
N ARG A 49 15.36 6.28 -16.90
CA ARG A 49 15.20 4.86 -16.52
C ARG A 49 15.66 4.55 -15.10
N GLN A 50 16.38 5.46 -14.44
CA GLN A 50 17.06 5.14 -13.19
C GLN A 50 16.10 4.85 -12.04
N VAL A 51 14.92 5.49 -11.99
CA VAL A 51 13.90 5.20 -10.95
C VAL A 51 13.31 3.80 -11.11
N PHE A 52 12.91 3.43 -12.33
CA PHE A 52 12.47 2.06 -12.63
C PHE A 52 13.54 1.02 -12.25
N LEU A 53 14.79 1.27 -12.63
CA LEU A 53 15.88 0.35 -12.32
C LEU A 53 16.20 0.29 -10.83
N ALA A 54 16.02 1.39 -10.10
CA ALA A 54 16.17 1.40 -8.65
C ALA A 54 15.13 0.52 -7.95
N LEU A 55 13.88 0.49 -8.43
CA LEU A 55 12.88 -0.47 -7.97
C LEU A 55 13.34 -1.91 -8.21
N ARG A 56 13.89 -2.21 -9.40
CA ARG A 56 14.41 -3.56 -9.71
C ARG A 56 15.59 -3.96 -8.82
N GLU A 57 16.53 -3.06 -8.55
CA GLU A 57 17.62 -3.32 -7.58
C GLU A 57 17.10 -3.47 -6.15
N THR A 58 16.02 -2.76 -5.79
CA THR A 58 15.34 -2.91 -4.50
C THR A 58 14.76 -4.32 -4.34
N GLN A 59 14.05 -4.82 -5.36
CA GLN A 59 13.48 -6.18 -5.38
C GLN A 59 14.59 -7.25 -5.28
N LYS A 60 15.72 -7.06 -5.97
CA LYS A 60 16.88 -7.97 -5.92
C LYS A 60 17.55 -8.04 -4.55
N ALA A 61 17.36 -7.06 -3.66
CA ALA A 61 17.88 -7.10 -2.30
C ALA A 61 17.25 -8.20 -1.44
N GLY A 62 16.19 -8.87 -1.93
CA GLY A 62 15.53 -10.00 -1.30
C GLY A 62 14.51 -9.55 -0.26
N THR A 63 14.96 -8.88 0.80
CA THR A 63 14.09 -8.42 1.89
C THR A 63 14.27 -6.95 2.19
N ALA A 64 13.22 -6.31 2.73
CA ALA A 64 13.25 -4.95 3.22
C ALA A 64 12.24 -4.75 4.37
N ARG A 65 12.49 -3.75 5.22
CA ARG A 65 11.49 -3.17 6.12
C ARG A 65 10.98 -1.88 5.54
N PHE A 66 9.71 -1.59 5.74
CA PHE A 66 9.10 -0.38 5.24
C PHE A 66 8.26 0.35 6.28
N THR A 67 8.20 1.67 6.13
CA THR A 67 7.20 2.51 6.76
C THR A 67 6.64 3.43 5.70
N GLN A 68 5.32 3.47 5.56
CA GLN A 68 4.63 4.42 4.70
C GLN A 68 3.64 5.25 5.51
N LYS A 69 3.64 6.56 5.28
CA LYS A 69 2.61 7.47 5.78
C LYS A 69 1.81 8.02 4.63
N LEU A 70 0.50 7.92 4.71
CA LEU A 70 -0.46 8.61 3.86
C LEU A 70 -1.16 9.66 4.70
N THR A 71 -1.09 10.93 4.29
CA THR A 71 -1.63 12.08 5.03
C THR A 71 -2.63 12.82 4.17
N PHE A 72 -3.84 13.02 4.69
CA PHE A 72 -4.84 13.94 4.13
C PHE A 72 -4.80 15.21 4.95
N ALA A 73 -4.22 16.28 4.37
CA ALA A 73 -4.02 17.53 5.08
C ALA A 73 -5.29 18.38 5.08
N GLY A 74 -5.72 18.80 6.25
CA GLY A 74 -6.98 19.50 6.47
C GLY A 74 -6.85 20.66 7.45
N LYS A 75 -7.68 21.69 7.29
CA LYS A 75 -7.64 22.88 8.18
C LYS A 75 -7.96 22.57 9.64
N LYS A 76 -8.68 21.48 9.90
CA LYS A 76 -9.15 21.05 11.24
C LYS A 76 -8.31 19.91 11.82
N GLY A 77 -7.15 19.62 11.22
CA GLY A 77 -6.31 18.46 11.53
C GLY A 77 -6.20 17.54 10.32
N ASP A 78 -5.21 16.66 10.39
CA ASP A 78 -4.84 15.74 9.32
C ASP A 78 -5.36 14.33 9.62
N LEU A 79 -5.71 13.58 8.59
CA LEU A 79 -5.92 12.13 8.71
C LEU A 79 -4.63 11.44 8.30
N VAL A 80 -4.10 10.56 9.14
CA VAL A 80 -2.82 9.90 8.87
C VAL A 80 -2.99 8.39 8.93
N ARG A 81 -2.79 7.72 7.80
CA ARG A 81 -2.62 6.27 7.75
C ARG A 81 -1.14 5.94 7.78
N THR A 82 -0.72 5.16 8.76
CA THR A 82 0.64 4.60 8.84
C THR A 82 0.60 3.12 8.55
N MET A 83 1.43 2.68 7.61
CA MET A 83 1.72 1.28 7.33
C MET A 83 3.15 1.00 7.76
N THR A 84 3.38 -0.01 8.60
CA THR A 84 4.73 -0.44 8.98
C THR A 84 4.82 -1.94 8.83
N GLY A 85 5.91 -2.41 8.24
CA GLY A 85 6.00 -3.82 7.90
C GLY A 85 7.32 -4.26 7.31
N SER A 86 7.25 -5.42 6.67
CA SER A 86 8.38 -6.05 6.01
C SER A 86 7.95 -6.76 4.74
N LEU A 87 8.86 -6.79 3.79
CA LEU A 87 8.72 -7.34 2.45
C LEU A 87 9.79 -8.40 2.25
N ASP A 88 9.41 -9.53 1.68
CA ASP A 88 10.28 -10.57 1.17
C ASP A 88 9.93 -10.78 -0.30
N PHE A 89 10.64 -10.05 -1.17
CA PHE A 89 10.46 -10.04 -2.62
C PHE A 89 10.78 -11.41 -3.25
N ALA A 90 11.69 -12.18 -2.64
CA ALA A 90 12.08 -13.48 -3.16
C ALA A 90 11.00 -14.54 -2.91
N ALA A 91 10.30 -14.46 -1.77
CA ALA A 91 9.23 -15.38 -1.41
C ALA A 91 7.83 -14.82 -1.68
N ASP A 92 7.72 -13.63 -2.28
CA ASP A 92 6.46 -12.94 -2.58
C ASP A 92 5.50 -12.87 -1.37
N ARG A 93 6.05 -12.45 -0.22
CA ARG A 93 5.32 -12.36 1.04
C ARG A 93 5.66 -11.10 1.84
N GLY A 94 4.74 -10.66 2.67
CA GLY A 94 4.93 -9.53 3.55
C GLY A 94 4.04 -9.55 4.78
N SER A 95 4.39 -8.69 5.74
CA SER A 95 3.52 -8.36 6.87
C SER A 95 3.41 -6.87 6.99
N VAL A 96 2.22 -6.39 7.31
CA VAL A 96 1.96 -4.97 7.52
C VAL A 96 0.99 -4.76 8.66
N ALA A 97 1.38 -3.89 9.59
CA ALA A 97 0.48 -3.28 10.54
C ALA A 97 0.01 -1.93 9.99
N VAL A 98 -1.29 -1.68 10.07
CA VAL A 98 -1.94 -0.45 9.61
C VAL A 98 -2.54 0.26 10.81
N THR A 99 -2.38 1.58 10.89
CA THR A 99 -3.03 2.42 11.89
C THR A 99 -3.48 3.74 11.27
N TRP A 100 -4.70 4.16 11.59
CA TRP A 100 -5.24 5.48 11.30
C TRP A 100 -5.21 6.35 12.55
N ASP A 101 -4.60 7.53 12.42
CA ASP A 101 -4.76 8.62 13.36
C ASP A 101 -5.77 9.62 12.78
N LEU A 102 -6.83 9.88 13.53
CA LEU A 102 -7.96 10.69 13.13
C LEU A 102 -8.20 11.76 14.21
N PRO A 103 -8.37 13.04 13.86
CA PRO A 103 -8.74 14.07 14.81
C PRO A 103 -10.00 13.69 15.60
N ALA A 104 -10.03 14.03 16.89
CA ALA A 104 -11.15 13.63 17.79
C ALA A 104 -12.53 14.12 17.34
N LYS A 105 -12.59 15.14 16.47
CA LYS A 105 -13.83 15.73 15.92
C LYS A 105 -14.05 15.38 14.44
N THR A 106 -13.44 14.30 13.96
CA THR A 106 -13.69 13.77 12.61
C THR A 106 -15.14 13.33 12.49
N SER A 107 -15.85 13.77 11.45
CA SER A 107 -17.26 13.42 11.24
C SER A 107 -17.40 11.94 10.87
N ALA A 108 -18.57 11.34 11.17
CA ALA A 108 -18.86 9.95 10.81
C ALA A 108 -18.64 9.69 9.32
N LYS A 109 -19.13 10.57 8.43
CA LYS A 109 -18.91 10.46 6.98
C LYS A 109 -17.44 10.35 6.58
N VAL A 110 -16.58 11.17 7.18
CA VAL A 110 -15.13 11.14 6.91
C VAL A 110 -14.50 9.86 7.45
N ARG A 111 -14.89 9.44 8.67
CA ARG A 111 -14.41 8.19 9.26
C ARG A 111 -14.80 7.00 8.40
N THR A 112 -16.05 6.92 7.95
CA THR A 112 -16.55 5.88 7.06
C THR A 112 -15.80 5.86 5.73
N ALA A 113 -15.53 7.02 5.12
CA ALA A 113 -14.77 7.10 3.87
C ALA A 113 -13.34 6.52 4.00
N VAL A 114 -12.66 6.73 5.13
CA VAL A 114 -11.26 6.27 5.30
C VAL A 114 -11.12 4.92 5.98
N LEU A 115 -12.05 4.54 6.86
CA LEU A 115 -12.06 3.27 7.60
C LEU A 115 -12.89 2.18 6.89
N GLY A 116 -13.69 2.58 5.91
CA GLY A 116 -14.53 1.68 5.13
C GLY A 116 -15.89 1.47 5.78
N PHE A 117 -16.81 0.91 5.02
CA PHE A 117 -18.15 0.62 5.52
C PHE A 117 -18.16 -0.73 6.25
N THR A 118 -18.83 -0.77 7.40
CA THR A 118 -19.16 -2.00 8.10
C THR A 118 -20.65 -1.97 8.43
N PRO A 119 -21.29 -3.12 8.72
CA PRO A 119 -22.66 -3.11 9.20
C PRO A 119 -22.80 -2.52 10.61
N SER A 120 -21.70 -2.14 11.27
CA SER A 120 -21.69 -1.64 12.65
C SER A 120 -22.21 -0.20 12.78
N ARG A 121 -22.55 0.18 14.02
CA ARG A 121 -22.88 1.56 14.37
C ARG A 121 -21.65 2.49 14.36
N GLU A 122 -20.48 1.90 14.56
CA GLU A 122 -19.20 2.60 14.54
C GLU A 122 -18.51 2.44 13.18
N ASP A 123 -17.51 3.27 12.95
CA ASP A 123 -16.70 3.15 11.74
C ASP A 123 -15.82 1.90 11.80
N GLY A 124 -15.28 1.47 10.65
CA GLY A 124 -14.34 0.35 10.60
C GLY A 124 -13.12 0.52 11.52
N GLU A 125 -12.37 -0.56 11.71
CA GLU A 125 -11.24 -0.51 12.64
C GLU A 125 -10.16 0.48 12.25
N THR A 126 -9.67 1.21 13.25
CA THR A 126 -8.57 2.18 13.05
C THR A 126 -7.22 1.49 12.96
N SER A 127 -7.14 0.22 13.38
CA SER A 127 -5.90 -0.54 13.28
C SER A 127 -6.10 -2.04 13.05
N GLY A 128 -5.13 -2.65 12.37
CA GLY A 128 -5.14 -4.06 12.05
C GLY A 128 -3.81 -4.53 11.48
N THR A 129 -3.63 -5.83 11.43
CA THR A 129 -2.43 -6.47 10.86
C THR A 129 -2.82 -7.39 9.73
N TYR A 130 -2.00 -7.38 8.68
CA TYR A 130 -2.13 -8.23 7.51
C TYR A 130 -0.86 -9.05 7.31
N LEU A 131 -1.02 -10.32 7.01
CA LEU A 131 0.02 -11.15 6.42
C LEU A 131 -0.41 -11.44 4.99
N VAL A 132 0.43 -11.09 4.04
CA VAL A 132 0.13 -11.22 2.61
C VAL A 132 1.15 -12.17 2.02
N ASP A 133 0.65 -13.17 1.31
CA ASP A 133 1.44 -13.96 0.37
C ASP A 133 0.62 -14.11 -0.92
N ARG A 134 1.21 -14.71 -1.94
CA ARG A 134 0.57 -14.88 -3.25
C ARG A 134 -0.82 -15.54 -3.18
N ASP A 135 -0.99 -16.50 -2.28
CA ASP A 135 -2.16 -17.39 -2.25
C ASP A 135 -3.07 -17.12 -1.05
N ARG A 136 -2.69 -16.24 -0.12
CA ARG A 136 -3.45 -15.96 1.10
C ARG A 136 -3.28 -14.52 1.57
N THR A 137 -4.38 -13.91 1.98
CA THR A 137 -4.38 -12.73 2.84
C THR A 137 -4.89 -13.12 4.21
N ARG A 138 -4.10 -12.91 5.26
CA ARG A 138 -4.52 -13.13 6.64
C ARG A 138 -4.71 -11.80 7.33
N TYR A 139 -5.88 -11.57 7.89
CA TYR A 139 -6.22 -10.32 8.56
C TYR A 139 -6.50 -10.55 10.03
N ARG A 140 -6.08 -9.60 10.87
CA ARG A 140 -6.48 -9.50 12.26
C ARG A 140 -6.73 -8.04 12.62
N ALA A 141 -7.97 -7.74 13.00
CA ALA A 141 -8.32 -6.49 13.66
C ALA A 141 -7.59 -6.37 15.00
N ALA A 142 -7.24 -5.15 15.43
CA ALA A 142 -6.56 -4.95 16.71
C ALA A 142 -7.43 -5.37 17.91
N SER A 143 -8.74 -5.19 17.82
CA SER A 143 -9.75 -5.63 18.79
C SER A 143 -9.98 -7.15 18.79
N SER A 144 -9.66 -7.85 17.70
CA SER A 144 -10.00 -9.27 17.54
C SER A 144 -8.94 -10.20 18.16
N PRO A 145 -9.35 -11.27 18.87
CA PRO A 145 -8.45 -12.29 19.39
C PRO A 145 -8.07 -13.36 18.35
N TYR A 146 -8.54 -13.27 17.10
CA TYR A 146 -8.31 -14.28 16.07
C TYR A 146 -7.83 -13.66 14.76
N TRP A 147 -7.25 -14.52 13.91
CA TRP A 147 -6.95 -14.22 12.52
C TRP A 147 -8.04 -14.78 11.61
N ILE A 148 -8.27 -14.12 10.49
CA ILE A 148 -9.09 -14.62 9.39
C ILE A 148 -8.15 -14.93 8.22
N ASP A 149 -8.21 -16.14 7.69
CA ASP A 149 -7.44 -16.60 6.54
C ASP A 149 -8.32 -16.58 5.29
N TYR A 150 -8.00 -15.67 4.36
CA TYR A 150 -8.67 -15.51 3.07
C TYR A 150 -7.85 -16.19 1.97
N ALA A 151 -8.49 -17.12 1.26
CA ALA A 151 -8.02 -17.61 -0.02
C ALA A 151 -8.34 -16.60 -1.14
N PRO A 152 -7.66 -16.65 -2.31
CA PRO A 152 -8.04 -15.89 -3.50
C PRO A 152 -9.54 -15.95 -3.77
N GLU A 153 -10.15 -17.13 -3.81
CA GLU A 153 -11.58 -17.30 -4.05
C GLU A 153 -12.51 -16.64 -3.01
N ASP A 154 -12.02 -16.32 -1.80
CA ASP A 154 -12.79 -15.62 -0.77
C ASP A 154 -12.83 -14.10 -1.00
N THR A 155 -11.91 -13.58 -1.83
CA THR A 155 -11.75 -12.16 -2.17
C THR A 155 -11.98 -11.87 -3.67
N GLU A 156 -11.77 -12.88 -4.52
CA GLU A 156 -11.96 -12.86 -5.96
C GLU A 156 -13.46 -12.98 -6.25
N GLY A 157 -14.10 -11.83 -6.37
CA GLY A 157 -15.49 -11.78 -6.74
C GLY A 157 -15.94 -10.35 -6.84
N VAL A 158 -16.58 -10.01 -7.95
CA VAL A 158 -17.43 -8.83 -8.02
C VAL A 158 -18.61 -9.09 -7.08
N ALA A 159 -18.41 -8.88 -5.77
CA ALA A 159 -19.54 -8.61 -4.90
C ALA A 159 -20.22 -7.40 -5.55
N LYS A 160 -21.38 -7.63 -6.17
CA LYS A 160 -22.10 -6.78 -7.14
C LYS A 160 -22.48 -5.37 -6.64
N SER A 161 -21.89 -4.92 -5.54
CA SER A 161 -22.08 -3.62 -4.90
C SER A 161 -20.80 -2.79 -4.85
N PHE A 162 -19.66 -3.34 -5.29
CA PHE A 162 -18.45 -2.55 -5.57
C PHE A 162 -18.21 -2.50 -7.07
N VAL A 163 -17.98 -1.30 -7.57
CA VAL A 163 -17.31 -1.11 -8.86
C VAL A 163 -15.82 -1.24 -8.55
N GLY A 164 -15.30 -2.48 -8.44
CA GLY A 164 -13.88 -2.74 -8.15
C GLY A 164 -13.58 -4.06 -7.43
N GLU A 165 -12.28 -4.37 -7.32
CA GLU A 165 -11.67 -5.50 -6.60
C GLU A 165 -11.84 -5.37 -5.06
N ASP A 166 -11.79 -6.48 -4.32
CA ASP A 166 -11.87 -6.47 -2.85
C ASP A 166 -10.69 -5.69 -2.24
N PRO A 167 -10.87 -4.82 -1.22
CA PRO A 167 -9.76 -4.14 -0.56
C PRO A 167 -8.64 -5.06 -0.02
N LEU A 168 -8.93 -6.34 0.24
CA LEU A 168 -7.92 -7.36 0.59
C LEU A 168 -7.14 -7.88 -0.62
N GLU A 169 -7.75 -7.90 -1.81
CA GLU A 169 -7.07 -8.22 -3.08
C GLU A 169 -6.06 -7.13 -3.41
N PHE A 170 -6.44 -5.86 -3.23
CA PHE A 170 -5.57 -4.69 -3.40
C PHE A 170 -4.27 -4.73 -2.58
N LEU A 171 -4.23 -5.51 -1.48
CA LEU A 171 -3.01 -5.70 -0.69
C LEU A 171 -2.01 -6.68 -1.32
N ARG A 172 -2.41 -7.49 -2.31
CA ARG A 172 -1.50 -8.32 -3.10
C ARG A 172 -0.89 -7.44 -4.19
N GLY A 173 0.27 -6.88 -3.88
CA GLY A 173 0.91 -5.92 -4.78
C GLY A 173 1.46 -6.57 -6.06
N SER A 174 1.58 -5.76 -7.09
CA SER A 174 2.13 -6.13 -8.39
C SER A 174 3.65 -5.92 -8.46
N GLU A 175 4.15 -4.94 -7.71
CA GLU A 175 5.57 -4.58 -7.66
C GLU A 175 6.21 -4.86 -6.29
N ALA A 176 5.40 -5.06 -5.25
CA ALA A 176 5.85 -5.47 -3.94
C ALA A 176 4.92 -6.52 -3.33
N PRO A 177 5.41 -7.34 -2.38
CA PRO A 177 4.55 -8.31 -1.69
C PRO A 177 3.38 -7.70 -0.91
N VAL A 178 3.41 -6.39 -0.67
CA VAL A 178 2.33 -5.65 -0.01
C VAL A 178 1.97 -4.44 -0.87
N GLY A 179 0.76 -4.50 -1.44
CA GLY A 179 0.14 -3.44 -2.24
C GLY A 179 -0.33 -2.24 -1.40
N GLY A 180 -0.85 -1.23 -2.08
CA GLY A 180 -1.20 0.05 -1.44
C GLY A 180 0.00 0.85 -0.94
N THR A 181 1.18 0.56 -1.49
CA THR A 181 2.42 1.30 -1.21
C THR A 181 2.93 2.03 -2.44
N LEU A 182 3.76 3.06 -2.26
CA LEU A 182 4.41 3.76 -3.37
C LEU A 182 5.26 2.84 -4.24
N LEU A 183 5.61 1.63 -3.78
CA LEU A 183 6.32 0.66 -4.61
C LEU A 183 5.52 0.23 -5.84
N GLU A 184 4.18 0.23 -5.75
CA GLU A 184 3.28 -0.10 -6.87
C GLU A 184 3.38 0.92 -8.02
N ALA A 185 3.68 2.17 -7.71
CA ALA A 185 3.69 3.25 -8.69
C ALA A 185 5.10 3.74 -9.04
N VAL A 186 6.07 3.64 -8.13
CA VAL A 186 7.41 4.26 -8.29
C VAL A 186 8.10 3.82 -9.58
N GLY A 187 7.91 2.57 -10.01
CA GLY A 187 8.48 2.02 -11.24
C GLY A 187 8.05 2.75 -12.51
N ALA A 188 6.88 3.36 -12.52
CA ALA A 188 6.38 4.16 -13.64
C ALA A 188 6.95 5.59 -13.66
N GLY A 189 7.61 6.02 -12.59
CA GLY A 189 8.19 7.35 -12.47
C GLY A 189 9.33 7.60 -13.46
N THR A 190 9.23 8.70 -14.22
CA THR A 190 10.30 9.12 -15.14
C THR A 190 11.10 10.27 -14.52
N ALA A 191 12.36 10.00 -14.16
CA ALA A 191 13.25 11.03 -13.61
C ALA A 191 13.67 12.07 -14.66
N THR A 192 13.50 13.34 -14.32
CA THR A 192 13.91 14.48 -15.14
C THR A 192 15.26 15.04 -14.70
N SER A 193 15.60 14.87 -13.42
CA SER A 193 16.85 15.34 -12.84
C SER A 193 17.21 14.53 -11.61
N TYR A 194 18.48 14.60 -11.22
CA TYR A 194 18.95 14.11 -9.94
C TYR A 194 19.99 15.06 -9.35
N ARG A 195 20.20 14.92 -8.05
CA ARG A 195 21.38 15.41 -7.35
C ARG A 195 22.05 14.24 -6.65
N GLU A 196 23.35 14.36 -6.40
CA GLU A 196 24.07 13.39 -5.59
C GLU A 196 23.50 13.37 -4.16
N GLY A 197 23.34 12.16 -3.64
CA GLY A 197 22.84 11.88 -2.29
C GLY A 197 23.97 11.54 -1.33
N LYS A 198 23.60 11.00 -0.17
CA LYS A 198 24.57 10.53 0.82
C LYS A 198 25.19 9.20 0.38
N ALA A 199 26.43 8.94 0.77
CA ALA A 199 27.11 7.65 0.61
C ALA A 199 27.05 7.07 -0.83
N GLY A 200 27.18 7.94 -1.84
CA GLY A 200 27.16 7.53 -3.25
C GLY A 200 25.76 7.28 -3.84
N GLY A 201 24.70 7.58 -3.08
CA GLY A 201 23.31 7.51 -3.55
C GLY A 201 22.90 8.73 -4.39
N ARG A 202 21.62 8.79 -4.79
CA ARG A 202 21.04 9.90 -5.57
C ARG A 202 19.66 10.30 -5.05
N VAL A 203 19.29 11.55 -5.29
CA VAL A 203 17.93 12.06 -5.06
C VAL A 203 17.37 12.55 -6.38
N TYR A 204 16.29 11.92 -6.84
CA TYR A 204 15.62 12.21 -8.10
C TYR A 204 14.42 13.12 -7.92
N ARG A 205 14.19 13.97 -8.92
CA ARG A 205 12.87 14.52 -9.21
C ARG A 205 12.32 13.80 -10.43
N ALA A 206 11.14 13.22 -10.29
CA ALA A 206 10.46 12.45 -11.31
C ALA A 206 9.01 12.91 -11.48
N GLY A 207 8.44 12.60 -12.64
CA GLY A 207 7.01 12.68 -12.87
C GLY A 207 6.42 11.28 -12.88
N LEU A 208 5.36 11.07 -12.10
CA LEU A 208 4.59 9.84 -12.06
C LEU A 208 3.32 10.02 -12.94
N PRO A 209 2.98 9.07 -13.83
CA PRO A 209 1.71 9.14 -14.56
C PRO A 209 0.54 9.14 -13.57
N ASP A 210 -0.44 10.02 -13.80
CA ASP A 210 -1.57 10.19 -12.88
C ASP A 210 -2.41 8.90 -12.73
N THR A 211 -2.52 8.10 -13.79
CA THR A 211 -3.22 6.81 -13.82
C THR A 211 -2.68 5.82 -12.79
N THR A 212 -1.44 5.96 -12.36
CA THR A 212 -0.85 5.09 -11.34
C THR A 212 -1.25 5.46 -9.91
N LEU A 213 -1.89 6.62 -9.70
CA LEU A 213 -2.45 6.97 -8.39
C LEU A 213 -3.55 6.01 -7.96
N GLU A 214 -4.34 5.48 -8.91
CA GLU A 214 -5.42 4.53 -8.62
C GLU A 214 -4.87 3.24 -7.98
N LEU A 215 -3.64 2.84 -8.32
CA LEU A 215 -2.96 1.67 -7.74
C LEU A 215 -2.52 1.87 -6.28
N LEU A 216 -2.64 3.08 -5.73
CA LEU A 216 -2.17 3.42 -4.39
C LEU A 216 -3.28 3.41 -3.32
N PHE A 217 -4.53 3.24 -3.74
CA PHE A 217 -5.70 3.31 -2.86
C PHE A 217 -6.61 2.11 -3.02
N PRO A 218 -7.23 1.63 -1.93
CA PRO A 218 -8.25 0.61 -2.07
C PRO A 218 -9.41 1.15 -2.91
N PRO A 219 -10.12 0.31 -3.67
CA PRO A 219 -11.13 0.76 -4.64
C PRO A 219 -12.27 1.59 -4.03
N ASP A 220 -12.63 1.34 -2.77
CA ASP A 220 -13.65 2.09 -2.03
C ASP A 220 -13.26 3.55 -1.77
N LEU A 221 -11.97 3.88 -1.76
CA LEU A 221 -11.49 5.25 -1.60
C LEU A 221 -11.41 6.00 -2.94
N GLY A 222 -11.32 5.29 -4.06
CA GLY A 222 -11.23 5.85 -5.41
C GLY A 222 -12.29 6.92 -5.72
N PRO A 223 -13.59 6.68 -5.43
CA PRO A 223 -14.66 7.65 -5.63
C PRO A 223 -14.49 8.98 -4.87
N HIS A 224 -13.64 9.06 -3.84
CA HIS A 224 -13.41 10.28 -3.07
C HIS A 224 -12.23 11.11 -3.58
N LEU A 225 -11.41 10.54 -4.46
CA LEU A 225 -10.19 11.17 -4.97
C LEU A 225 -10.44 11.85 -6.32
N VAL A 226 -9.70 12.94 -6.57
CA VAL A 226 -9.69 13.61 -7.87
C VAL A 226 -8.56 13.02 -8.70
N THR A 227 -8.93 12.28 -9.74
CA THR A 227 -8.02 12.05 -10.88
C THR A 227 -8.17 13.26 -11.81
N ALA A 228 -7.31 14.27 -11.66
CA ALA A 228 -7.55 15.59 -12.25
C ALA A 228 -7.49 15.60 -13.79
N GLY A 229 -8.60 15.84 -14.51
CA GLY A 229 -8.62 16.22 -15.95
C GLY A 229 -9.60 15.42 -16.82
N ALA A 230 -9.99 15.97 -17.98
CA ALA A 230 -11.02 15.42 -18.87
C ALA A 230 -10.63 14.11 -19.58
N SER A 231 -9.34 13.78 -19.66
CA SER A 231 -8.81 12.50 -20.16
C SER A 231 -7.42 12.24 -19.58
N ALA A 232 -7.03 10.98 -19.38
CA ALA A 232 -5.72 10.60 -18.82
C ALA A 232 -4.52 11.23 -19.57
N ALA A 233 -4.64 11.41 -20.90
CA ALA A 233 -3.56 11.93 -21.74
C ALA A 233 -3.25 13.44 -21.54
N GLN A 234 -4.14 14.19 -20.90
CA GLN A 234 -4.03 15.65 -20.75
C GLN A 234 -3.59 16.08 -19.34
N ARG A 235 -3.33 15.13 -18.46
CA ARG A 235 -3.11 15.40 -17.04
C ARG A 235 -1.61 15.57 -16.76
N PRO A 236 -1.21 16.60 -16.00
CA PRO A 236 0.19 16.77 -15.65
C PRO A 236 0.65 15.60 -14.77
N PRO A 237 1.90 15.10 -14.95
CA PRO A 237 2.45 14.07 -14.08
C PRO A 237 2.49 14.52 -12.62
N VAL A 238 2.22 13.58 -11.72
CA VAL A 238 2.32 13.80 -10.27
C VAL A 238 3.79 13.95 -9.89
N PRO A 239 4.19 15.02 -9.17
CA PRO A 239 5.54 15.16 -8.69
C PRO A 239 5.95 14.02 -7.75
N LEU A 240 6.99 13.29 -8.12
CA LEU A 240 7.56 12.17 -7.38
C LEU A 240 9.01 12.50 -6.98
N ALA A 241 9.31 12.42 -5.69
CA ALA A 241 10.66 12.48 -5.16
C ALA A 241 11.12 11.07 -4.80
N VAL A 242 12.34 10.69 -5.22
CA VAL A 242 12.90 9.36 -4.94
C VAL A 242 14.32 9.51 -4.42
N GLU A 243 14.65 8.84 -3.32
CA GLU A 243 16.01 8.73 -2.81
C GLU A 243 16.49 7.28 -2.95
N VAL A 244 17.72 7.11 -3.42
CA VAL A 244 18.37 5.81 -3.58
C VAL A 244 19.73 5.78 -2.89
N ASP A 245 20.14 4.63 -2.37
CA ASP A 245 21.46 4.41 -1.77
C ASP A 245 22.55 4.17 -2.83
N GLY A 246 23.80 4.03 -2.40
CA GLY A 246 24.95 3.81 -3.29
C GLY A 246 24.95 2.49 -4.05
N GLN A 247 24.05 1.56 -3.70
CA GLN A 247 23.81 0.31 -4.41
C GLN A 247 22.67 0.46 -5.44
N GLY A 248 22.06 1.64 -5.53
CA GLY A 248 20.93 1.92 -6.42
C GLY A 248 19.59 1.42 -5.90
N ARG A 249 19.47 1.06 -4.62
CA ARG A 249 18.19 0.63 -4.02
C ARG A 249 17.43 1.85 -3.52
N LEU A 250 16.11 1.80 -3.61
CA LEU A 250 15.23 2.83 -3.05
C LEU A 250 15.50 2.96 -1.55
N THR A 251 15.37 4.16 -0.99
CA THR A 251 15.43 4.37 0.47
C THR A 251 14.29 5.25 0.92
N ARG A 252 13.83 6.14 0.04
CA ARG A 252 12.64 6.94 0.22
C ARG A 252 11.93 7.16 -1.11
N ALA A 253 10.61 7.21 -1.09
CA ALA A 253 9.80 7.73 -2.17
C ALA A 253 8.72 8.63 -1.57
N GLY A 254 8.34 9.69 -2.28
CA GLY A 254 7.30 10.59 -1.81
C GLY A 254 6.56 11.30 -2.94
N ILE A 255 5.25 11.41 -2.78
CA ILE A 255 4.38 12.21 -3.66
C ILE A 255 3.61 13.25 -2.83
N THR A 256 3.24 14.34 -3.48
CA THR A 256 2.30 15.32 -2.93
C THR A 256 1.37 15.77 -4.03
N VAL A 257 0.08 15.55 -3.83
CA VAL A 257 -1.00 15.88 -4.74
C VAL A 257 -1.83 16.97 -4.08
N LYS A 258 -1.88 18.15 -4.70
CA LYS A 258 -2.77 19.23 -4.28
C LYS A 258 -4.14 19.04 -4.95
N ASP A 259 -5.17 19.52 -4.30
CA ASP A 259 -6.57 19.44 -4.75
C ASP A 259 -6.96 17.99 -5.06
N ALA A 260 -6.54 17.07 -4.18
CA ALA A 260 -6.60 15.62 -4.40
C ALA A 260 -7.99 15.01 -4.12
N PHE A 261 -8.96 15.79 -3.67
CA PHE A 261 -10.26 15.32 -3.18
C PHE A 261 -11.40 16.01 -3.91
N ARG A 262 -12.48 15.26 -4.13
CA ARG A 262 -13.62 15.78 -4.89
C ARG A 262 -14.40 16.82 -4.10
N GLU A 263 -14.91 17.83 -4.79
CA GLU A 263 -15.72 18.90 -4.19
C GLU A 263 -17.10 18.44 -3.70
N ASP A 264 -17.60 17.33 -4.24
CA ASP A 264 -18.88 16.71 -3.88
C ASP A 264 -18.73 15.49 -2.93
N GLY A 265 -17.51 15.17 -2.50
CA GLY A 265 -17.21 13.99 -1.69
C GLY A 265 -17.20 14.21 -0.17
N ASP A 266 -17.13 13.11 0.57
CA ASP A 266 -17.05 13.15 2.04
C ASP A 266 -15.71 13.71 2.57
N LEU A 267 -14.67 13.77 1.73
CA LEU A 267 -13.33 14.26 2.08
C LEU A 267 -13.08 15.73 1.70
N THR A 268 -14.14 16.52 1.43
CA THR A 268 -14.07 17.95 1.05
C THR A 268 -13.35 18.86 2.05
N ALA A 269 -13.19 18.43 3.30
CA ALA A 269 -12.45 19.19 4.31
C ALA A 269 -10.92 19.14 4.14
N PHE A 270 -10.42 18.27 3.25
CA PHE A 270 -9.01 18.05 2.98
C PHE A 270 -8.65 18.55 1.59
N THR A 271 -7.41 19.02 1.43
CA THR A 271 -6.97 19.62 0.16
C THR A 271 -5.73 18.94 -0.41
N THR A 272 -4.87 18.39 0.44
CA THR A 272 -3.58 17.86 0.01
C THR A 272 -3.46 16.41 0.44
N LEU A 273 -3.03 15.57 -0.49
CA LEU A 273 -2.65 14.19 -0.22
C LEU A 273 -1.13 14.07 -0.31
N THR A 274 -0.50 13.57 0.76
CA THR A 274 0.93 13.27 0.79
C THR A 274 1.12 11.80 1.11
N MET A 275 1.98 11.13 0.34
CA MET A 275 2.42 9.78 0.66
C MET A 275 3.95 9.77 0.76
N ASP A 276 4.48 9.26 1.87
CA ASP A 276 5.91 9.15 2.16
C ASP A 276 6.24 7.69 2.50
N LEU A 277 7.04 7.04 1.67
CA LEU A 277 7.56 5.69 1.89
C LEU A 277 9.03 5.76 2.28
N THR A 278 9.42 5.00 3.29
CA THR A 278 10.82 4.77 3.69
C THR A 278 11.11 3.28 3.70
N LEU A 279 12.28 2.89 3.19
CA LEU A 279 12.75 1.51 3.14
C LEU A 279 14.10 1.35 3.81
N THR A 280 14.25 0.30 4.60
CA THR A 280 15.47 0.03 5.40
C THR A 280 15.72 -1.47 5.55
N GLY A 281 16.84 -1.84 6.16
CA GLY A 281 17.07 -3.23 6.60
C GLY A 281 17.23 -4.23 5.45
N TYR A 282 17.75 -3.79 4.30
CA TYR A 282 17.91 -4.63 3.11
C TYR A 282 18.70 -5.91 3.36
N GLY A 283 18.19 -7.03 2.84
CA GLY A 283 18.83 -8.35 2.91
C GLY A 283 18.92 -8.94 4.32
N SER A 284 18.33 -8.29 5.32
CA SER A 284 18.25 -8.85 6.67
C SER A 284 17.13 -9.89 6.72
N PRO A 285 17.31 -11.03 7.41
CA PRO A 285 16.23 -11.99 7.60
C PRO A 285 15.01 -11.30 8.20
N VAL A 286 13.90 -11.42 7.49
CA VAL A 286 12.59 -11.00 7.99
C VAL A 286 11.96 -12.25 8.62
N PRO A 287 11.58 -12.21 9.90
CA PRO A 287 10.85 -13.32 10.49
C PRO A 287 9.62 -13.62 9.63
N SER A 288 9.43 -14.89 9.26
CA SER A 288 8.19 -15.28 8.60
C SER A 288 7.06 -14.94 9.56
N PRO A 289 6.17 -14.00 9.21
CA PRO A 289 5.04 -13.70 10.06
C PRO A 289 4.17 -14.95 10.06
N ALA A 290 3.93 -15.53 11.23
CA ALA A 290 2.94 -16.59 11.39
C ALA A 290 1.69 -15.98 12.02
N PRO A 291 0.49 -16.38 11.58
CA PRO A 291 -0.70 -16.05 12.35
C PRO A 291 -0.57 -16.70 13.74
N GLY A 292 -1.16 -16.06 14.74
CA GLY A 292 -1.26 -16.64 16.08
C GLY A 292 -2.14 -17.88 16.10
N ASP A 293 -2.27 -18.51 17.26
CA ASP A 293 -2.83 -19.86 17.39
C ASP A 293 -4.29 -20.02 16.93
N ARG A 294 -5.08 -18.93 16.91
CA ARG A 294 -6.49 -18.96 16.48
C ARG A 294 -6.65 -18.34 15.10
N VAL A 295 -6.79 -19.20 14.10
CA VAL A 295 -7.04 -18.84 12.70
C VAL A 295 -8.38 -19.41 12.25
N LEU A 296 -9.26 -18.55 11.75
CA LEU A 296 -10.56 -18.90 11.18
C LEU A 296 -10.46 -18.80 9.66
N LYS A 297 -10.97 -19.78 8.92
CA LYS A 297 -11.03 -19.70 7.45
C LYS A 297 -12.19 -18.81 7.03
N ALA A 298 -11.95 -17.85 6.14
CA ALA A 298 -12.99 -16.93 5.68
C ALA A 298 -14.21 -17.68 5.11
N ALA A 299 -13.98 -18.69 4.26
CA ALA A 299 -15.01 -19.58 3.72
C ALA A 299 -15.93 -20.21 4.78
N ASP A 300 -15.49 -20.39 6.02
CA ASP A 300 -16.28 -21.00 7.09
C ASP A 300 -17.04 -19.97 7.94
N VAL A 301 -16.46 -18.78 8.14
CA VAL A 301 -16.96 -17.83 9.15
C VAL A 301 -17.43 -16.50 8.59
N VAL A 302 -16.92 -16.06 7.44
CA VAL A 302 -17.31 -14.78 6.81
C VAL A 302 -18.59 -15.00 6.01
N ARG A 303 -19.61 -14.21 6.29
CA ARG A 303 -20.96 -14.35 5.71
C ARG A 303 -21.56 -12.99 5.45
N ASP A 304 -22.52 -12.93 4.51
CA ASP A 304 -23.44 -11.80 4.47
C ASP A 304 -24.25 -11.78 5.77
N ILE A 305 -24.37 -10.60 6.39
CA ILE A 305 -25.12 -10.40 7.63
C ILE A 305 -26.59 -10.83 7.48
N ALA A 306 -27.13 -10.71 6.26
CA ALA A 306 -28.47 -11.14 5.92
C ALA A 306 -28.63 -12.68 5.86
N GLU A 307 -27.55 -13.45 5.90
CA GLU A 307 -27.59 -14.92 5.98
C GLU A 307 -27.43 -15.44 7.41
N VAL A 308 -27.06 -14.55 8.35
CA VAL A 308 -26.88 -14.92 9.76
C VAL A 308 -28.24 -15.08 10.42
N ARG A 309 -28.50 -16.27 10.94
CA ARG A 309 -29.76 -16.62 11.61
C ARG A 309 -29.98 -15.79 12.87
N GLU A 310 -31.24 -15.55 13.19
CA GLU A 310 -31.66 -15.01 14.48
C GLU A 310 -31.02 -15.77 15.66
N GLY A 311 -30.55 -15.03 16.65
CA GLY A 311 -29.79 -15.52 17.80
C GLY A 311 -28.29 -15.74 17.54
N GLY A 312 -27.83 -15.64 16.29
CA GLY A 312 -26.42 -15.71 15.91
C GLY A 312 -25.62 -14.49 16.36
N CYS A 313 -24.33 -14.68 16.65
CA CYS A 313 -23.43 -13.62 17.08
C CYS A 313 -22.35 -13.36 16.05
N VAL A 314 -21.98 -12.09 15.89
CA VAL A 314 -21.12 -11.62 14.82
C VAL A 314 -20.12 -10.56 15.28
N ASP A 315 -18.98 -10.53 14.61
CA ASP A 315 -18.03 -9.42 14.64
C ASP A 315 -18.06 -8.70 13.29
N PHE A 316 -18.00 -7.37 13.31
CA PHE A 316 -18.11 -6.53 12.12
C PHE A 316 -16.77 -6.38 11.38
N THR A 317 -15.66 -6.69 12.03
CA THR A 317 -14.31 -6.46 11.49
C THR A 317 -13.82 -7.64 10.65
N THR A 318 -14.17 -7.66 9.37
CA THR A 318 -13.68 -8.64 8.38
C THR A 318 -12.39 -8.22 7.69
N GLY A 319 -12.09 -6.91 7.67
CA GLY A 319 -10.97 -6.35 6.92
C GLY A 319 -11.27 -6.10 5.44
N GLN A 320 -12.37 -6.65 4.90
CA GLN A 320 -12.86 -6.42 3.53
C GLN A 320 -13.55 -5.07 3.36
N ARG A 321 -13.78 -4.32 4.45
CA ARG A 321 -14.43 -2.98 4.44
C ARG A 321 -15.78 -3.00 3.69
N ASN A 322 -16.50 -4.11 3.86
CA ASN A 322 -17.77 -4.37 3.21
C ASN A 322 -18.89 -4.35 4.25
N SER A 323 -19.90 -3.54 3.99
CA SER A 323 -21.02 -3.32 4.90
C SER A 323 -22.00 -4.49 5.00
N ARG A 324 -21.85 -5.52 4.16
CA ARG A 324 -22.65 -6.74 4.20
C ARG A 324 -21.93 -7.86 4.94
N GLN A 325 -20.60 -7.85 4.96
CA GLN A 325 -19.83 -8.99 5.44
C GLN A 325 -19.57 -8.88 6.94
N VAL A 326 -19.80 -9.99 7.64
CA VAL A 326 -19.54 -10.15 9.07
C VAL A 326 -18.82 -11.47 9.33
N VAL A 327 -18.14 -11.57 10.47
CA VAL A 327 -17.57 -12.83 10.96
C VAL A 327 -18.55 -13.46 11.93
N THR A 328 -19.02 -14.66 11.63
CA THR A 328 -19.82 -15.45 12.57
C THR A 328 -18.94 -16.00 13.69
N VAL A 329 -19.35 -15.77 14.93
CA VAL A 329 -18.61 -16.16 16.13
C VAL A 329 -19.52 -16.88 17.13
N SER A 330 -18.90 -17.58 18.09
CA SER A 330 -19.66 -18.18 19.18
C SER A 330 -20.20 -17.09 20.10
N CYS A 331 -21.50 -17.12 20.38
CA CYS A 331 -22.14 -16.20 21.35
C CYS A 331 -21.60 -16.33 22.78
N GLY A 332 -20.89 -17.41 23.10
CA GLY A 332 -20.21 -17.56 24.40
C GLY A 332 -18.88 -16.80 24.49
N ALA A 333 -18.38 -16.26 23.38
CA ALA A 333 -17.20 -15.40 23.32
C ALA A 333 -17.63 -13.92 23.24
N SER A 334 -16.66 -13.02 23.43
CA SER A 334 -16.82 -11.61 23.08
C SER A 334 -17.24 -11.50 21.62
N HIS A 335 -18.25 -10.68 21.35
CA HIS A 335 -18.76 -10.43 20.01
C HIS A 335 -19.27 -8.99 19.90
N ASP A 336 -19.34 -8.45 18.68
CA ASP A 336 -19.83 -7.08 18.47
C ASP A 336 -21.36 -6.99 18.53
N ALA A 337 -22.05 -8.00 17.98
CA ALA A 337 -23.51 -7.98 17.92
C ALA A 337 -24.18 -9.36 17.89
N ARG A 338 -25.44 -9.38 18.31
CA ARG A 338 -26.34 -10.54 18.22
C ARG A 338 -27.52 -10.22 17.31
N ILE A 339 -27.76 -11.05 16.31
CA ILE A 339 -28.89 -10.91 15.39
C ILE A 339 -30.20 -11.21 16.11
N THR A 340 -31.18 -10.31 15.99
CA THR A 340 -32.51 -10.41 16.61
C THR A 340 -33.63 -10.65 15.62
N GLY A 341 -33.39 -10.47 14.32
CA GLY A 341 -34.40 -10.78 13.31
C GLY A 341 -34.04 -10.27 11.92
N GLN A 342 -34.86 -10.65 10.95
CA GLN A 342 -34.74 -10.21 9.56
C GLN A 342 -36.12 -9.86 9.00
N HIS A 343 -36.24 -8.70 8.36
CA HIS A 343 -37.50 -8.16 7.88
C HIS A 343 -37.35 -7.62 6.46
N ARG A 344 -38.35 -7.89 5.61
CA ARG A 344 -38.44 -7.21 4.32
C ARG A 344 -39.14 -5.89 4.51
N VAL A 345 -38.53 -4.83 3.97
CA VAL A 345 -39.01 -3.46 4.10
C VAL A 345 -39.07 -2.84 2.72
N ALA A 346 -40.16 -2.14 2.40
CA ALA A 346 -40.23 -1.38 1.16
C ALA A 346 -39.21 -0.22 1.22
N PRO A 347 -38.36 -0.04 0.19
CA PRO A 347 -37.39 1.04 0.14
C PRO A 347 -38.11 2.40 0.21
N GLY A 348 -37.49 3.34 0.91
CA GLY A 348 -37.90 4.74 0.92
C GLY A 348 -37.58 5.43 -0.41
N ALA A 349 -37.99 6.69 -0.54
CA ALA A 349 -37.60 7.53 -1.67
C ALA A 349 -36.08 7.78 -1.70
N ASP A 350 -35.41 7.68 -0.55
CA ASP A 350 -33.98 7.84 -0.38
C ASP A 350 -33.42 6.88 0.72
N PRO A 351 -32.08 6.81 0.90
CA PRO A 351 -31.46 5.98 1.93
C PRO A 351 -31.84 6.34 3.37
N GLU A 352 -32.15 7.61 3.65
CA GLU A 352 -32.52 8.06 5.00
C GLU A 352 -33.91 7.54 5.37
N GLU A 353 -34.87 7.65 4.46
CA GLU A 353 -36.21 7.10 4.64
C GLU A 353 -36.18 5.56 4.73
N THR A 354 -35.36 4.90 3.91
CA THR A 354 -35.16 3.44 4.01
C THR A 354 -34.62 3.04 5.37
N THR A 355 -33.65 3.81 5.89
CA THR A 355 -33.09 3.60 7.23
C THR A 355 -34.15 3.79 8.31
N ALA A 356 -34.97 4.85 8.24
CA ALA A 356 -36.05 5.10 9.20
C ALA A 356 -37.08 3.97 9.21
N ARG A 357 -37.49 3.46 8.04
CA ARG A 357 -38.41 2.31 7.92
C ARG A 357 -37.79 1.03 8.49
N SER A 358 -36.51 0.80 8.22
CA SER A 358 -35.75 -0.35 8.75
C SER A 358 -35.67 -0.31 10.28
N GLN A 359 -35.40 0.86 10.85
CA GLN A 359 -35.39 1.05 12.30
C GLN A 359 -36.77 0.83 12.92
N ALA A 360 -37.85 1.25 12.23
CA ALA A 360 -39.21 1.08 12.72
C ALA A 360 -39.60 -0.41 12.89
N VAL A 361 -39.14 -1.29 12.00
CA VAL A 361 -39.43 -2.73 12.10
C VAL A 361 -38.57 -3.46 13.13
N CYS A 362 -37.33 -3.02 13.37
CA CYS A 362 -36.48 -3.61 14.40
C CYS A 362 -36.88 -3.22 15.82
N GLY A 363 -37.57 -2.08 15.98
CA GLY A 363 -38.03 -1.61 17.27
C GLY A 363 -36.97 -0.80 18.04
N ARG A 364 -37.41 -0.22 19.17
CA ARG A 364 -36.59 0.74 19.93
C ARG A 364 -35.43 0.04 20.62
N GLY A 365 -34.21 0.55 20.41
CA GLY A 365 -32.99 0.03 21.03
C GLY A 365 -32.32 -1.10 20.25
N ILE A 366 -32.92 -1.52 19.13
CA ILE A 366 -32.37 -2.53 18.21
C ILE A 366 -31.87 -1.81 16.96
N TRP A 367 -30.67 -2.19 16.50
CA TRP A 367 -30.09 -1.63 15.29
C TRP A 367 -30.62 -2.33 14.05
N ALA A 368 -30.66 -1.57 12.95
CA ALA A 368 -31.15 -2.04 11.66
C ALA A 368 -30.08 -1.78 10.61
N TRP A 369 -29.62 -2.83 9.95
CA TRP A 369 -28.81 -2.75 8.75
C TRP A 369 -29.63 -3.24 7.55
N TRP A 370 -29.74 -2.44 6.50
CA TRP A 370 -30.45 -2.84 5.29
C TRP A 370 -29.50 -2.95 4.11
N THR A 371 -29.69 -3.99 3.32
CA THR A 371 -28.89 -4.27 2.15
C THR A 371 -29.64 -3.80 0.89
N PRO A 372 -29.07 -2.91 0.06
CA PRO A 372 -29.67 -2.56 -1.22
C PRO A 372 -29.93 -3.81 -2.07
N PRO A 373 -31.06 -3.93 -2.79
CA PRO A 373 -31.35 -5.12 -3.59
C PRO A 373 -30.30 -5.27 -4.70
N GLU A 374 -30.00 -6.50 -5.12
CA GLU A 374 -29.26 -6.67 -6.38
C GLU A 374 -30.11 -6.12 -7.54
N GLU A 375 -29.45 -5.56 -8.58
CA GLU A 375 -30.16 -5.12 -9.77
C GLU A 375 -31.02 -6.26 -10.34
N GLY A 376 -32.33 -6.04 -10.45
CA GLY A 376 -33.28 -7.03 -10.93
C GLY A 376 -33.87 -7.97 -9.87
N THR A 377 -33.51 -7.87 -8.60
CA THR A 377 -34.09 -8.70 -7.51
C THR A 377 -35.06 -7.92 -6.62
N GLY A 378 -36.34 -7.93 -6.97
CA GLY A 378 -37.45 -7.48 -6.11
C GLY A 378 -37.52 -5.98 -5.82
N THR A 379 -38.61 -5.56 -5.17
CA THR A 379 -38.89 -4.17 -4.80
C THR A 379 -38.72 -3.89 -3.31
N GLU A 380 -38.22 -4.84 -2.52
CA GLU A 380 -38.06 -4.73 -1.06
C GLU A 380 -36.59 -4.92 -0.67
N VAL A 381 -36.14 -4.21 0.37
CA VAL A 381 -34.82 -4.38 0.98
C VAL A 381 -34.91 -5.34 2.17
N LEU A 382 -33.88 -6.17 2.33
CA LEU A 382 -33.76 -7.03 3.50
C LEU A 382 -33.06 -6.24 4.61
N THR A 383 -33.77 -6.08 5.73
CA THR A 383 -33.30 -5.44 6.95
C THR A 383 -32.92 -6.51 7.97
N THR A 384 -31.69 -6.47 8.45
CA THR A 384 -31.19 -7.29 9.56
C THR A 384 -31.22 -6.47 10.85
N CYS A 385 -31.92 -6.98 11.86
CA CYS A 385 -32.01 -6.39 13.17
C CYS A 385 -30.99 -7.03 14.11
N TYR A 386 -30.29 -6.23 14.93
CA TYR A 386 -29.32 -6.76 15.88
C TYR A 386 -29.13 -5.88 17.13
N GLU A 387 -28.72 -6.52 18.22
CA GLU A 387 -28.29 -5.90 19.47
C GLU A 387 -26.77 -5.79 19.49
N VAL A 388 -26.25 -4.60 19.80
CA VAL A 388 -24.80 -4.38 19.97
C VAL A 388 -24.43 -4.71 21.41
N SER A 389 -23.32 -5.42 21.60
CA SER A 389 -22.86 -5.91 22.92
C SER A 389 -22.10 -4.89 23.74
#